data_AF-A0A960DEF3-F1
#
_entry.id   AF-A0A960DEF3-F1
#
_cell.length_a   1.000
_cell.length_b   1.000
_cell.length_c   1.000
_cell.angle_alpha   90.00
_cell.angle_beta   90.00
_cell.angle_gamma   90.00
#
_symmetry.space_group_name_H-M   'P 1'
#
loop_
_entity.id
_entity.type
_entity.pdbx_description
1 polymer ?
#
loop_
_entity_poly.entity_id
_entity_poly.type
_entity_poly.pdbx_seq_one_letter_code
_entity_poly.pdbx_strand_id
1 'polypeptide(L)'
;MNTSLRRISVMIMGLVVLLLANATLTQVFTADGLRSDPRNQRVLLDEYSRQRGQISAGGQLLAYSVSTEGRFRFLRVYPNPLTYAPVTGFYSLSYSSTGLERAEDTVLNGSDPRLFGRRLADFFTGRDPRGGNVATTINPPVQQAAWDAMQKGCDGPCKGAVVALEPSTGKILAMVSAPSYDPNLLATHDIAEQTAAWRELRDDPDSPLLNRAISETYPPGSTFKVLTTAAALQAGETPDSVLTAAPAITLPNSTAMLENFAGSPCGDGPTTTLSNAFAHSCNTAFVQLGIHTGTEALRSTARAFGVDVMPQPIPLQVAES
;
A
#
# COMPACT_ATOMS: atom_id res chain seq x y z
N MET A 1 25.92 67.73 5.08
CA MET A 1 25.00 66.75 5.72
C MET A 1 25.40 66.58 7.17
N ASN A 2 24.51 66.88 8.12
CA ASN A 2 24.80 66.81 9.56
C ASN A 2 25.31 65.41 9.92
N THR A 3 26.50 65.33 10.54
CA THR A 3 27.18 64.07 10.91
C THR A 3 26.30 63.18 11.78
N SER A 4 25.46 63.78 12.63
CA SER A 4 24.48 63.07 13.45
C SER A 4 23.37 62.45 12.61
N LEU A 5 22.83 63.17 11.61
CA LEU A 5 21.81 62.64 10.70
C LEU A 5 22.36 61.51 9.82
N ARG A 6 23.62 61.60 9.38
CA ARG A 6 24.28 60.54 8.60
C ARG A 6 24.44 59.25 9.43
N ARG A 7 24.85 59.38 10.70
CA ARG A 7 25.00 58.21 11.60
C ARG A 7 23.66 57.53 11.89
N ILE A 8 22.61 58.31 12.14
CA ILE A 8 21.24 57.78 12.34
C ILE A 8 20.75 57.08 11.07
N SER A 9 20.94 57.69 9.89
CA SER A 9 20.52 57.10 8.63
C SER A 9 21.22 55.77 8.33
N VAL A 10 22.53 55.68 8.61
CA VAL A 10 23.31 54.44 8.46
C VAL A 10 22.84 53.38 9.46
N MET A 11 22.54 53.75 10.71
CA MET A 11 21.98 52.82 11.69
C MET A 11 20.62 52.27 11.25
N ILE A 12 19.71 53.13 10.81
CA ILE A 12 18.38 52.72 10.32
C ILE A 12 18.51 51.81 9.10
N MET A 13 19.39 52.16 8.15
CA MET A 13 19.66 51.33 6.97
C MET A 13 20.20 49.96 7.36
N GLY A 14 21.12 49.90 8.34
CA GLY A 14 21.60 48.64 8.91
C GLY A 14 20.49 47.80 9.55
N LEU A 15 19.57 48.43 10.29
CA LEU A 15 18.40 47.74 10.86
C LEU A 15 17.47 47.20 9.79
N VAL A 16 17.20 47.96 8.72
CA VAL A 16 16.37 47.51 7.59
C VAL A 16 17.01 46.31 6.88
N VAL A 17 18.32 46.36 6.62
CA VAL A 17 19.05 45.22 6.02
C VAL A 17 18.98 43.98 6.92
N LEU A 18 19.16 44.15 8.23
CA LEU A 18 19.00 43.07 9.21
C LEU A 18 17.58 42.47 9.18
N LEU A 19 16.56 43.33 9.07
CA LEU A 19 15.16 42.91 9.01
C LEU A 19 14.85 42.15 7.72
N LEU A 20 15.38 42.60 6.58
CA LEU A 20 15.27 41.90 5.29
C LEU A 20 16.04 40.58 5.28
N ALA A 21 17.23 40.53 5.88
CA ALA A 21 17.99 39.29 6.04
C ALA A 21 17.23 38.28 6.91
N ASN A 22 16.65 38.73 8.02
CA ASN A 22 15.81 37.89 8.88
C ASN A 22 14.54 37.40 8.15
N ALA A 23 13.89 38.27 7.38
CA ALA A 23 12.73 37.91 6.56
C ALA A 23 13.12 36.87 5.49
N THR A 24 14.27 37.01 4.85
CA THR A 24 14.78 36.07 3.84
C THR A 24 15.12 34.72 4.46
N LEU A 25 15.80 34.71 5.61
CA LEU A 25 16.02 33.50 6.42
C LEU A 25 14.71 32.78 6.73
N THR A 26 13.70 33.53 7.14
CA THR A 26 12.39 32.98 7.52
C THR A 26 11.57 32.49 6.31
N GLN A 27 11.55 33.26 5.22
CA GLN A 27 10.67 32.99 4.07
C GLN A 27 11.28 32.07 3.01
N VAL A 28 12.60 31.93 2.97
CA VAL A 28 13.29 31.11 1.95
C VAL A 28 13.89 29.87 2.58
N PHE A 29 14.61 29.99 3.70
CA PHE A 29 15.38 28.87 4.26
C PHE A 29 14.61 28.07 5.30
N THR A 30 13.78 28.71 6.14
CA THR A 30 12.98 27.99 7.16
C THR A 30 11.52 27.78 6.77
N ALA A 31 11.09 28.33 5.64
CA ALA A 31 9.69 28.30 5.22
C ALA A 31 9.13 26.89 5.06
N ASP A 32 9.90 25.99 4.45
CA ASP A 32 9.46 24.60 4.26
C ASP A 32 9.29 23.89 5.61
N GLY A 33 10.26 24.05 6.52
CA GLY A 33 10.19 23.50 7.87
C GLY A 33 9.00 24.02 8.69
N LEU A 34 8.69 25.32 8.58
CA LEU A 34 7.54 25.95 9.24
C LEU A 34 6.20 25.53 8.62
N ARG A 35 6.16 25.28 7.31
CA ARG A 35 4.97 24.74 6.63
C ARG A 35 4.72 23.28 6.99
N SER A 36 5.77 22.49 7.14
CA SER A 36 5.68 21.08 7.53
C SER A 36 5.53 20.86 9.04
N ASP A 37 5.62 21.90 9.87
CA ASP A 37 5.46 21.77 11.33
C ASP A 37 4.02 21.32 11.63
N PRO A 38 3.82 20.20 12.36
CA PRO A 38 2.49 19.67 12.68
C PRO A 38 1.62 20.61 13.53
N ARG A 39 2.21 21.63 14.16
CA ARG A 39 1.47 22.67 14.91
C ARG A 39 0.92 23.77 13.99
N ASN A 40 1.29 23.79 12.72
CA ASN A 40 0.86 24.82 11.77
C ASN A 40 -0.59 24.58 11.30
N GLN A 41 -1.54 25.04 12.09
CA GLN A 41 -2.97 24.92 11.78
C GLN A 41 -3.39 25.66 10.51
N ARG A 42 -2.60 26.63 10.00
CA ARG A 42 -2.98 27.39 8.79
C ARG A 42 -2.93 26.52 7.55
N VAL A 43 -1.96 25.63 7.46
CA VAL A 43 -1.82 24.70 6.33
C VAL A 43 -3.00 23.72 6.33
N LEU A 44 -3.33 23.14 7.48
CA LEU A 44 -4.49 22.25 7.63
C LEU A 44 -5.82 22.97 7.34
N LEU A 45 -6.01 24.21 7.81
CA LEU A 45 -7.22 24.97 7.51
C LEU A 45 -7.34 25.30 6.03
N ASP A 46 -6.26 25.73 5.39
CA ASP A 46 -6.23 26.00 3.94
C ASP A 46 -6.51 24.72 3.15
N GLU A 47 -5.94 23.59 3.55
CA GLU A 47 -6.16 22.29 2.91
C GLU A 47 -7.62 21.83 3.00
N TYR A 48 -8.22 21.86 4.20
CA TYR A 48 -9.62 21.47 4.42
C TYR A 48 -10.63 22.56 4.01
N SER A 49 -10.16 23.75 3.60
CA SER A 49 -11.01 24.78 2.97
C SER A 49 -11.26 24.51 1.49
N ARG A 50 -10.45 23.65 0.87
CA ARG A 50 -10.56 23.25 -0.54
C ARG A 50 -11.22 21.89 -0.66
N GLN A 51 -12.00 21.69 -1.73
CA GLN A 51 -12.63 20.40 -1.95
C GLN A 51 -11.59 19.40 -2.45
N ARG A 52 -11.15 18.49 -1.58
CA ARG A 52 -10.28 17.37 -1.95
C ARG A 52 -10.94 16.50 -3.02
N GLY A 53 -10.16 16.07 -4.01
CA GLY A 53 -10.63 15.29 -5.15
C GLY A 53 -11.08 13.88 -4.80
N GLN A 54 -11.71 13.20 -5.75
CA GLN A 54 -12.36 11.91 -5.54
C GLN A 54 -11.40 10.74 -5.82
N ILE A 55 -11.53 9.66 -5.06
CA ILE A 55 -10.99 8.34 -5.42
C ILE A 55 -12.14 7.49 -5.95
N SER A 56 -11.96 6.87 -7.11
CA SER A 56 -13.02 6.13 -7.80
C SER A 56 -12.57 4.79 -8.36
N ALA A 57 -13.51 3.87 -8.54
CA ALA A 57 -13.31 2.56 -9.17
C ALA A 57 -14.54 2.20 -9.99
N GLY A 58 -14.39 1.90 -11.28
CA GLY A 58 -15.51 1.51 -12.14
C GLY A 58 -16.69 2.51 -12.16
N GLY A 59 -16.42 3.82 -12.01
CA GLY A 59 -17.46 4.85 -11.93
C GLY A 59 -18.11 5.03 -10.55
N GLN A 60 -17.73 4.23 -9.54
CA GLN A 60 -18.17 4.36 -8.16
C GLN A 60 -17.19 5.17 -7.33
N LEU A 61 -17.67 5.93 -6.35
CA LEU A 61 -16.85 6.72 -5.43
C LEU A 61 -16.39 5.84 -4.26
N LEU A 62 -15.09 5.79 -4.03
CA LEU A 62 -14.47 5.12 -2.88
C LEU A 62 -14.17 6.11 -1.75
N ALA A 63 -13.74 7.32 -2.10
CA ALA A 63 -13.53 8.42 -1.18
C ALA A 63 -13.87 9.76 -1.84
N TYR A 64 -14.55 10.64 -1.11
CA TYR A 64 -14.93 11.97 -1.59
C TYR A 64 -15.09 12.93 -0.41
N SER A 65 -15.21 14.22 -0.70
CA SER A 65 -15.33 15.27 0.32
C SER A 65 -16.65 16.02 0.22
N VAL A 66 -17.31 16.20 1.36
CA VAL A 66 -18.61 16.87 1.51
C VAL A 66 -18.42 18.17 2.30
N SER A 67 -19.08 19.25 1.86
CA SER A 67 -19.05 20.52 2.58
C SER A 67 -19.86 20.42 3.87
N THR A 68 -19.32 20.96 4.95
CA THR A 68 -19.91 21.06 6.28
C THR A 68 -19.84 22.52 6.75
N GLU A 69 -20.57 22.84 7.82
CA GLU A 69 -20.56 24.18 8.43
C GLU A 69 -19.43 24.36 9.46
N GLY A 70 -18.60 23.32 9.67
CA GLY A 70 -17.52 23.33 10.65
C GLY A 70 -16.32 24.18 10.26
N ARG A 71 -15.40 24.39 11.22
CA ARG A 71 -14.14 25.12 11.00
C ARG A 71 -13.33 24.54 9.83
N PHE A 72 -13.32 23.21 9.71
CA PHE A 72 -12.80 22.50 8.55
C PHE A 72 -13.96 22.26 7.59
N ARG A 73 -13.99 23.01 6.48
CA ARG A 73 -15.16 23.07 5.58
C ARG A 73 -15.48 21.70 4.99
N PHE A 74 -14.49 20.92 4.57
CA PHE A 74 -14.71 19.66 3.88
C PHE A 74 -14.43 18.44 4.75
N LEU A 75 -15.46 17.62 4.99
CA LEU A 75 -15.33 16.32 5.65
C LEU A 75 -15.04 15.23 4.61
N ARG A 76 -14.09 14.33 4.89
CA ARG A 76 -13.78 13.18 4.03
C ARG A 76 -14.71 12.01 4.35
N VAL A 77 -15.30 11.40 3.32
CA VAL A 77 -16.31 10.34 3.43
C VAL A 77 -15.92 9.13 2.59
N TYR A 78 -16.09 7.94 3.17
CA TYR A 78 -15.82 6.63 2.56
C TYR A 78 -17.11 5.79 2.58
N PRO A 79 -17.84 5.65 1.44
CA PRO A 79 -19.14 4.97 1.39
C PRO A 79 -19.14 3.51 1.79
N ASN A 80 -18.08 2.77 1.42
CA ASN A 80 -17.92 1.36 1.73
C ASN A 80 -16.55 1.18 2.41
N PRO A 81 -16.45 1.58 3.68
CA PRO A 81 -15.17 1.87 4.30
C PRO A 81 -14.30 0.62 4.49
N LEU A 82 -14.88 -0.47 5.02
CA LEU A 82 -14.15 -1.71 5.31
C LEU A 82 -13.61 -2.38 4.04
N THR A 83 -14.41 -2.43 2.97
CA THR A 83 -14.04 -3.13 1.72
C THR A 83 -12.91 -2.43 0.97
N TYR A 84 -12.81 -1.10 1.08
CA TYR A 84 -11.87 -0.29 0.28
C TYR A 84 -10.77 0.40 1.08
N ALA A 85 -10.77 0.33 2.42
CA ALA A 85 -9.69 0.88 3.25
C ALA A 85 -8.27 0.41 2.86
N PRO A 86 -8.02 -0.85 2.42
CA PRO A 86 -6.70 -1.24 1.93
C PRO A 86 -6.25 -0.48 0.67
N VAL A 87 -7.20 0.04 -0.11
CA VAL A 87 -6.96 0.83 -1.33
C VAL A 87 -6.87 2.31 -0.99
N THR A 88 -7.91 2.87 -0.37
CA THR A 88 -7.97 4.31 -0.08
C THR A 88 -6.97 4.72 0.98
N GLY A 89 -6.80 3.90 2.01
CA GLY A 89 -6.28 4.33 3.30
C GLY A 89 -7.25 5.27 3.99
N PHE A 90 -6.71 6.17 4.82
CA PHE A 90 -7.45 7.26 5.44
C PHE A 90 -6.78 8.61 5.17
N TYR A 91 -7.52 9.69 5.43
CA TYR A 91 -7.07 11.07 5.46
C TYR A 91 -7.63 11.70 6.72
N SER A 92 -6.73 12.09 7.63
CA SER A 92 -7.01 12.48 9.01
C SER A 92 -6.34 13.80 9.33
N LEU A 93 -7.04 14.61 10.14
CA LEU A 93 -6.49 15.87 10.67
C LEU A 93 -5.29 15.63 11.59
N SER A 94 -5.38 14.60 12.45
CA SER A 94 -4.39 14.34 13.50
C SER A 94 -3.34 13.29 13.09
N TYR A 95 -3.72 12.34 12.23
CA TYR A 95 -2.91 11.18 11.90
C TYR A 95 -2.41 11.15 10.46
N SER A 96 -2.50 12.28 9.74
CA SER A 96 -2.07 12.43 8.35
C SER A 96 -2.84 11.47 7.41
N SER A 97 -2.18 10.90 6.41
CA SER A 97 -2.80 10.05 5.39
C SER A 97 -2.04 8.75 5.14
N THR A 98 -2.75 7.74 4.65
CA THR A 98 -2.21 6.43 4.26
C THR A 98 -2.79 5.99 2.90
N GLY A 99 -2.36 4.85 2.36
CA GLY A 99 -2.91 4.31 1.11
C GLY A 99 -2.81 5.30 -0.06
N LEU A 100 -3.82 5.28 -0.94
CA LEU A 100 -3.90 6.23 -2.06
C LEU A 100 -4.12 7.68 -1.62
N GLU A 101 -4.73 7.91 -0.44
CA GLU A 101 -4.83 9.27 0.11
C GLU A 101 -3.44 9.90 0.34
N ARG A 102 -2.44 9.09 0.70
CA ARG A 102 -1.05 9.55 0.81
C ARG A 102 -0.32 9.56 -0.52
N ALA A 103 -0.43 8.48 -1.29
CA ALA A 103 0.32 8.31 -2.53
C ALA A 103 -0.04 9.37 -3.58
N GLU A 104 -1.32 9.73 -3.66
CA GLU A 104 -1.86 10.67 -4.64
C GLU A 104 -2.23 12.02 -3.99
N ASP A 105 -1.63 12.33 -2.84
CA ASP A 105 -2.02 13.50 -2.05
C ASP A 105 -1.93 14.80 -2.85
N THR A 106 -0.87 14.98 -3.64
CA THR A 106 -0.67 16.19 -4.47
C THR A 106 -1.75 16.36 -5.53
N VAL A 107 -2.24 15.25 -6.10
CA VAL A 107 -3.34 15.27 -7.06
C VAL A 107 -4.64 15.58 -6.33
N LEU A 108 -4.91 14.86 -5.24
CA LEU A 108 -6.16 14.94 -4.47
C LEU A 108 -6.34 16.29 -3.77
N ASN A 109 -5.28 16.92 -3.26
CA ASN A 109 -5.34 18.27 -2.67
C ASN A 109 -5.18 19.39 -3.72
N GLY A 110 -4.90 19.03 -4.98
CA GLY A 110 -4.75 19.95 -6.11
C GLY A 110 -3.41 20.68 -6.17
N SER A 111 -2.45 20.38 -5.30
CA SER A 111 -1.12 21.01 -5.28
C SER A 111 -0.22 20.58 -6.44
N ASP A 112 -0.58 19.51 -7.15
CA ASP A 112 0.16 18.98 -8.28
C ASP A 112 0.46 20.06 -9.35
N PRO A 113 1.70 20.16 -9.86
CA PRO A 113 2.07 21.13 -10.90
C PRO A 113 1.20 21.04 -12.16
N ARG A 114 0.75 19.83 -12.53
CA ARG A 114 -0.12 19.59 -13.69
C ARG A 114 -1.50 20.26 -13.53
N LEU A 115 -1.91 20.54 -12.29
CA LEU A 115 -3.17 21.21 -11.95
C LEU A 115 -3.01 22.72 -11.73
N PHE A 116 -1.80 23.28 -11.84
CA PHE A 116 -1.54 24.70 -11.57
C PHE A 116 -2.36 25.65 -12.44
N GLY A 117 -2.47 25.38 -13.74
CA GLY A 117 -3.25 26.22 -14.67
C GLY A 117 -4.74 26.28 -14.31
N ARG A 118 -5.32 25.16 -13.82
CA ARG A 118 -6.71 25.13 -13.35
C ARG A 118 -6.89 25.94 -12.08
N ARG A 119 -5.99 25.78 -11.10
CA ARG A 119 -6.02 26.57 -9.85
C ARG A 119 -5.94 28.07 -10.10
N LEU A 120 -5.07 28.49 -11.02
CA LEU A 120 -4.92 29.91 -11.36
C LEU A 120 -6.20 30.46 -11.98
N ALA A 121 -6.83 29.70 -12.90
CA ALA A 121 -8.12 30.06 -13.47
C ALA A 121 -9.24 30.12 -12.42
N ASP A 122 -9.32 29.17 -11.49
CA ASP A 122 -10.32 29.15 -10.42
C ASP A 122 -10.16 30.37 -9.50
N PHE A 123 -8.93 30.74 -9.15
CA PHE A 123 -8.64 31.96 -8.38
C PHE A 123 -9.09 33.23 -9.10
N PHE A 124 -8.79 33.37 -10.40
CA PHE A 124 -9.20 34.55 -11.18
C PHE A 124 -10.71 34.59 -11.46
N THR A 125 -11.36 33.44 -11.56
CA THR A 125 -12.81 33.34 -11.84
C THR A 125 -13.67 33.29 -10.57
N GLY A 126 -13.06 33.23 -9.39
CA GLY A 126 -13.75 33.14 -8.11
C GLY A 126 -14.45 31.78 -7.87
N ARG A 127 -14.04 30.73 -8.57
CA ARG A 127 -14.58 29.38 -8.37
C ARG A 127 -13.92 28.72 -7.16
N ASP A 128 -14.69 27.92 -6.42
CA ASP A 128 -14.16 27.12 -5.31
C ASP A 128 -13.09 26.15 -5.86
N PRO A 129 -11.83 26.24 -5.38
CA PRO A 129 -10.75 25.39 -5.87
C PRO A 129 -10.99 23.93 -5.47
N ARG A 130 -10.78 23.03 -6.43
CA ARG A 130 -11.00 21.59 -6.27
C ARG A 130 -9.78 20.77 -6.68
N GLY A 131 -9.49 19.73 -5.90
CA GLY A 131 -8.45 18.76 -6.22
C GLY A 131 -8.77 17.88 -7.43
N GLY A 132 -7.75 17.23 -7.98
CA GLY A 132 -7.88 16.25 -9.06
C GLY A 132 -8.43 14.92 -8.58
N ASN A 133 -9.01 14.14 -9.50
CA ASN A 133 -9.56 12.83 -9.20
C ASN A 133 -8.56 11.71 -9.52
N VAL A 134 -8.60 10.64 -8.72
CA VAL A 134 -7.86 9.41 -8.92
C VAL A 134 -8.85 8.31 -9.33
N ALA A 135 -8.65 7.76 -10.53
CA ALA A 135 -9.39 6.58 -10.99
C ALA A 135 -8.49 5.35 -10.82
N THR A 136 -8.90 4.44 -9.96
CA THR A 136 -8.16 3.20 -9.69
C THR A 136 -8.49 2.14 -10.73
N THR A 137 -7.70 1.07 -10.76
CA THR A 137 -7.94 -0.11 -11.60
C THR A 137 -8.88 -1.12 -10.96
N ILE A 138 -9.30 -0.87 -9.71
CA ILE A 138 -10.17 -1.79 -8.96
C ILE A 138 -11.48 -1.96 -9.71
N ASN A 139 -11.92 -3.20 -9.80
CA ASN A 139 -13.21 -3.59 -10.33
C ASN A 139 -14.16 -3.83 -9.13
N PRO A 140 -15.17 -2.96 -8.89
CA PRO A 140 -15.98 -3.04 -7.68
C PRO A 140 -16.68 -4.40 -7.46
N PRO A 141 -17.29 -5.03 -8.50
CA PRO A 141 -17.78 -6.41 -8.38
C PRO A 141 -16.75 -7.43 -7.88
N VAL A 142 -15.50 -7.38 -8.38
CA VAL A 142 -14.44 -8.31 -7.99
C VAL A 142 -13.96 -8.02 -6.57
N GLN A 143 -13.79 -6.74 -6.20
CA GLN A 143 -13.42 -6.34 -4.85
C GLN A 143 -14.47 -6.80 -3.82
N GLN A 144 -15.75 -6.59 -4.12
CA GLN A 144 -16.84 -6.97 -3.23
C GLN A 144 -16.93 -8.49 -3.08
N ALA A 145 -16.81 -9.25 -4.17
CA ALA A 145 -16.81 -10.71 -4.12
C ALA A 145 -15.64 -11.25 -3.28
N ALA A 146 -14.44 -10.66 -3.43
CA ALA A 146 -13.27 -11.02 -2.64
C ALA A 146 -13.45 -10.69 -1.14
N TRP A 147 -14.01 -9.52 -0.82
CA TRP A 147 -14.34 -9.15 0.56
C TRP A 147 -15.37 -10.08 1.18
N ASP A 148 -16.48 -10.35 0.48
CA ASP A 148 -17.55 -11.22 0.98
C ASP A 148 -17.06 -12.65 1.20
N ALA A 149 -16.18 -13.15 0.32
CA ALA A 149 -15.53 -14.45 0.49
C ALA A 149 -14.64 -14.47 1.75
N MET A 150 -13.87 -13.41 2.00
CA MET A 150 -13.08 -13.29 3.23
C MET A 150 -13.97 -13.21 4.48
N GLN A 151 -15.17 -12.62 4.42
CA GLN A 151 -16.06 -12.55 5.58
C GLN A 151 -16.75 -13.89 5.91
N LYS A 152 -16.81 -14.83 4.97
CA LYS A 152 -17.60 -16.08 5.10
C LYS A 152 -16.77 -17.35 4.99
N GLY A 153 -15.53 -17.27 4.52
CA GLY A 153 -14.74 -18.41 4.08
C GLY A 153 -14.09 -19.26 5.17
N CYS A 154 -14.13 -18.83 6.44
CA CYS A 154 -13.42 -19.48 7.55
C CYS A 154 -14.34 -19.82 8.72
N ASP A 155 -15.57 -20.30 8.43
CA ASP A 155 -16.66 -20.42 9.42
C ASP A 155 -16.95 -19.10 10.16
N GLY A 156 -16.79 -18.01 9.41
CA GLY A 156 -16.73 -16.63 9.90
C GLY A 156 -15.70 -15.82 9.11
N PRO A 157 -15.33 -14.62 9.60
CA PRO A 157 -14.32 -13.78 8.98
C PRO A 157 -12.93 -14.42 9.00
N CYS A 158 -12.31 -14.48 7.84
CA CYS A 158 -10.92 -14.89 7.64
C CYS A 158 -9.96 -13.74 7.96
N LYS A 159 -8.79 -14.08 8.51
CA LYS A 159 -7.63 -13.19 8.60
C LYS A 159 -6.69 -13.47 7.42
N GLY A 160 -6.34 -12.46 6.64
CA GLY A 160 -5.49 -12.64 5.45
C GLY A 160 -5.74 -11.58 4.38
N ALA A 161 -5.45 -11.92 3.13
CA ALA A 161 -5.60 -11.03 1.99
C ALA A 161 -6.05 -11.77 0.73
N VAL A 162 -6.64 -11.03 -0.21
CA VAL A 162 -6.97 -11.50 -1.56
C VAL A 162 -6.51 -10.46 -2.58
N VAL A 163 -5.80 -10.90 -3.61
CA VAL A 163 -5.37 -10.06 -4.74
C VAL A 163 -5.89 -10.68 -6.03
N ALA A 164 -6.50 -9.86 -6.89
CA ALA A 164 -6.87 -10.23 -8.25
C ALA A 164 -6.18 -9.30 -9.24
N LEU A 165 -5.49 -9.88 -10.22
CA LEU A 165 -4.73 -9.16 -11.23
C LEU A 165 -5.28 -9.46 -12.63
N GLU A 166 -5.21 -8.50 -13.54
CA GLU A 166 -5.36 -8.71 -14.99
C GLU A 166 -3.96 -9.01 -15.57
N PRO A 167 -3.64 -10.27 -15.93
CA PRO A 167 -2.26 -10.65 -16.27
C PRO A 167 -1.69 -9.94 -17.51
N SER A 168 -2.54 -9.61 -18.48
CA SER A 168 -2.14 -8.98 -19.74
C SER A 168 -1.77 -7.50 -19.62
N THR A 169 -2.21 -6.82 -18.56
CA THR A 169 -2.01 -5.37 -18.38
C THR A 169 -1.34 -5.00 -17.06
N GLY A 170 -1.33 -5.91 -16.09
CA GLY A 170 -0.85 -5.64 -14.73
C GLY A 170 -1.84 -4.86 -13.86
N LYS A 171 -3.09 -4.62 -14.31
CA LYS A 171 -4.09 -3.95 -13.47
C LYS A 171 -4.41 -4.77 -12.23
N ILE A 172 -4.50 -4.09 -11.09
CA ILE A 172 -5.01 -4.67 -9.85
C ILE A 172 -6.53 -4.50 -9.86
N LEU A 173 -7.25 -5.62 -10.01
CA LEU A 173 -8.71 -5.67 -10.06
C LEU A 173 -9.34 -5.74 -8.68
N ALA A 174 -8.67 -6.40 -7.74
CA ALA A 174 -9.03 -6.39 -6.32
C ALA A 174 -7.79 -6.49 -5.43
N MET A 175 -7.84 -5.83 -4.29
CA MET A 175 -6.83 -5.86 -3.23
C MET A 175 -7.55 -5.72 -1.89
N VAL A 176 -7.76 -6.86 -1.24
CA VAL A 176 -8.49 -6.99 0.02
C VAL A 176 -7.52 -7.40 1.12
N SER A 177 -7.68 -6.80 2.30
CA SER A 177 -7.02 -7.20 3.55
C SER A 177 -8.10 -7.35 4.63
N ALA A 178 -8.02 -8.41 5.43
CA ALA A 178 -8.96 -8.69 6.51
C ALA A 178 -8.23 -9.12 7.80
N PRO A 179 -8.70 -8.68 8.99
CA PRO A 179 -9.74 -7.67 9.19
C PRO A 179 -9.31 -6.29 8.65
N SER A 180 -10.30 -5.43 8.40
CA SER A 180 -10.11 -4.06 7.93
C SER A 180 -10.71 -3.07 8.93
N TYR A 181 -10.64 -1.78 8.64
CA TYR A 181 -11.09 -0.70 9.53
C TYR A 181 -11.94 0.32 8.78
N ASP A 182 -12.68 1.15 9.52
CA ASP A 182 -13.46 2.23 8.95
C ASP A 182 -12.66 3.55 8.91
N PRO A 183 -12.24 4.04 7.72
CA PRO A 183 -11.50 5.30 7.62
C PRO A 183 -12.31 6.54 8.04
N ASN A 184 -13.65 6.46 8.06
CA ASN A 184 -14.49 7.57 8.53
C ASN A 184 -14.22 7.91 10.01
N LEU A 185 -13.86 6.91 10.82
CA LEU A 185 -13.52 7.10 12.24
C LEU A 185 -12.23 7.92 12.43
N LEU A 186 -11.34 7.93 11.43
CA LEU A 186 -10.12 8.73 11.42
C LEU A 186 -10.28 10.05 10.66
N ALA A 187 -11.34 10.18 9.86
CA ALA A 187 -11.66 11.38 9.09
C ALA A 187 -12.61 12.35 9.79
N THR A 188 -13.29 11.94 10.87
CA THR A 188 -14.14 12.82 11.70
C THR A 188 -13.39 14.08 12.12
N HIS A 189 -14.06 15.23 12.20
CA HIS A 189 -13.44 16.46 12.66
C HIS A 189 -13.36 16.57 14.19
N ASP A 190 -13.92 15.60 14.92
CA ASP A 190 -13.76 15.49 16.37
C ASP A 190 -12.42 14.81 16.70
N ILE A 191 -11.54 15.56 17.37
CA ILE A 191 -10.20 15.10 17.73
C ILE A 191 -10.26 13.99 18.79
N ALA A 192 -11.23 14.02 19.71
CA ALA A 192 -11.39 13.01 20.74
C ALA A 192 -11.85 11.68 20.14
N GLU A 193 -12.81 11.70 19.20
CA GLU A 193 -13.25 10.51 18.45
C GLU A 193 -12.10 9.91 17.64
N GLN A 194 -11.37 10.73 16.86
CA GLN A 194 -10.19 10.27 16.12
C GLN A 194 -9.15 9.62 17.04
N THR A 195 -8.88 10.23 18.20
CA THR A 195 -7.88 9.72 19.15
C THR A 195 -8.30 8.40 19.76
N ALA A 196 -9.59 8.23 20.06
CA ALA A 196 -10.13 6.97 20.55
C ALA A 196 -10.04 5.86 19.50
N ALA A 197 -10.51 6.13 18.27
CA ALA A 197 -10.47 5.19 17.16
C ALA A 197 -9.02 4.78 16.82
N TRP A 198 -8.08 5.73 16.79
CA TRP A 198 -6.67 5.42 16.56
C TRP A 198 -6.10 4.48 17.62
N ARG A 199 -6.42 4.71 18.90
CA ARG A 199 -5.96 3.85 20.00
C ARG A 199 -6.49 2.44 19.85
N GLU A 200 -7.78 2.30 19.57
CA GLU A 200 -8.43 1.01 19.33
C GLU A 200 -7.77 0.26 18.17
N LEU A 201 -7.67 0.90 17.00
CA LEU A 201 -7.11 0.28 15.80
C LEU A 201 -5.61 -0.07 15.91
N ARG A 202 -4.84 0.73 16.67
CA ARG A 202 -3.42 0.49 16.91
C ARG A 202 -3.20 -0.65 17.91
N ASP A 203 -4.02 -0.72 18.95
CA ASP A 203 -3.86 -1.67 20.05
C ASP A 203 -4.59 -3.01 19.77
N ASP A 204 -5.34 -3.10 18.66
CA ASP A 204 -6.01 -4.31 18.21
C ASP A 204 -4.99 -5.41 17.80
N PRO A 205 -5.03 -6.60 18.44
CA PRO A 205 -4.10 -7.70 18.14
C PRO A 205 -4.25 -8.27 16.73
N ASP A 206 -5.39 -8.04 16.07
CA ASP A 206 -5.61 -8.43 14.69
C ASP A 206 -5.14 -7.39 13.68
N SER A 207 -4.59 -6.25 14.13
CA SER A 207 -3.91 -5.25 13.29
C SER A 207 -4.72 -4.88 12.03
N PRO A 208 -5.93 -4.34 12.17
CA PRO A 208 -6.81 -4.02 11.04
C PRO A 208 -6.26 -2.93 10.11
N LEU A 209 -5.34 -2.08 10.61
CA LEU A 209 -4.64 -1.08 9.80
C LEU A 209 -3.63 -1.69 8.80
N LEU A 210 -3.23 -2.95 9.00
CA LEU A 210 -2.26 -3.61 8.15
C LEU A 210 -2.88 -4.02 6.80
N ASN A 211 -2.28 -3.55 5.71
CA ASN A 211 -2.60 -4.09 4.39
C ASN A 211 -1.79 -5.37 4.13
N ARG A 212 -2.34 -6.51 4.54
CA ARG A 212 -1.72 -7.84 4.39
C ARG A 212 -1.44 -8.26 2.95
N ALA A 213 -2.06 -7.60 1.97
CA ALA A 213 -1.83 -7.89 0.56
C ALA A 213 -0.46 -7.42 0.08
N ILE A 214 0.11 -6.38 0.70
CA ILE A 214 1.33 -5.72 0.21
C ILE A 214 2.35 -5.39 1.30
N SER A 215 1.95 -5.31 2.57
CA SER A 215 2.79 -4.80 3.66
C SER A 215 3.32 -5.88 4.61
N GLU A 216 3.03 -7.17 4.35
CA GLU A 216 3.54 -8.30 5.13
C GLU A 216 3.94 -9.45 4.20
N THR A 217 4.99 -10.18 4.57
CA THR A 217 5.49 -11.36 3.83
C THR A 217 5.14 -12.63 4.59
N TYR A 218 4.62 -13.63 3.87
CA TYR A 218 4.28 -14.94 4.43
C TYR A 218 5.06 -16.06 3.73
N PRO A 219 5.39 -17.16 4.42
CA PRO A 219 5.94 -18.35 3.78
C PRO A 219 4.96 -18.85 2.69
N PRO A 220 5.37 -18.94 1.42
CA PRO A 220 4.46 -19.30 0.31
C PRO A 220 4.01 -20.77 0.33
N GLY A 221 4.71 -21.62 1.09
CA GLY A 221 4.40 -23.05 1.19
C GLY A 221 4.35 -23.72 -0.19
N SER A 222 3.32 -24.54 -0.41
CA SER A 222 3.17 -25.30 -1.67
C SER A 222 3.00 -24.43 -2.92
N THR A 223 2.63 -23.15 -2.81
CA THR A 223 2.56 -22.28 -4.00
C THR A 223 3.94 -22.03 -4.61
N PHE A 224 5.01 -22.11 -3.81
CA PHE A 224 6.40 -21.98 -4.29
C PHE A 224 6.83 -23.15 -5.18
N LYS A 225 6.12 -24.28 -5.15
CA LYS A 225 6.37 -25.42 -6.04
C LYS A 225 6.24 -25.04 -7.52
N VAL A 226 5.48 -24.00 -7.84
CA VAL A 226 5.42 -23.41 -9.19
C VAL A 226 6.81 -22.93 -9.64
N LEU A 227 7.53 -22.21 -8.77
CA LEU A 227 8.88 -21.71 -9.07
C LEU A 227 9.89 -22.87 -9.10
N THR A 228 9.77 -23.84 -8.20
CA THR A 228 10.60 -25.06 -8.21
C THR A 228 10.43 -25.83 -9.53
N THR A 229 9.20 -26.02 -10.00
CA THR A 229 8.91 -26.64 -11.30
C THR A 229 9.48 -25.81 -12.45
N ALA A 230 9.28 -24.49 -12.45
CA ALA A 230 9.81 -23.63 -13.51
C ALA A 230 11.34 -23.70 -13.63
N ALA A 231 12.05 -23.76 -12.49
CA ALA A 231 13.49 -23.93 -12.45
C ALA A 231 13.92 -25.29 -13.01
N ALA A 232 13.25 -26.36 -12.59
CA ALA A 232 13.51 -27.72 -13.03
C ALA A 232 13.31 -27.91 -14.55
N LEU A 233 12.20 -27.38 -15.08
CA LEU A 233 11.90 -27.45 -16.51
C LEU A 233 12.95 -26.67 -17.35
N GLN A 234 13.42 -25.52 -16.87
CA GLN A 234 14.51 -24.78 -17.51
C GLN A 234 15.84 -25.55 -17.49
N ALA A 235 16.04 -26.39 -16.47
CA ALA A 235 17.22 -27.26 -16.35
C ALA A 235 17.09 -28.56 -17.17
N GLY A 236 15.99 -28.76 -17.90
CA GLY A 236 15.80 -29.89 -18.81
C GLY A 236 14.92 -31.02 -18.27
N GLU A 237 14.34 -30.87 -17.08
CA GLU A 237 13.29 -31.79 -16.62
C GLU A 237 12.04 -31.66 -17.50
N THR A 238 11.23 -32.72 -17.54
CA THR A 238 10.00 -32.79 -18.33
C THR A 238 8.82 -33.15 -17.45
N PRO A 239 7.56 -32.97 -17.90
CA PRO A 239 6.39 -33.42 -17.16
C PRO A 239 6.43 -34.93 -16.79
N ASP A 240 7.16 -35.74 -17.54
CA ASP A 240 7.31 -37.18 -17.35
C ASP A 240 8.52 -37.57 -16.48
N SER A 241 9.31 -36.59 -16.03
CA SER A 241 10.45 -36.83 -15.14
C SER A 241 10.04 -37.59 -13.89
N VAL A 242 10.81 -38.62 -13.55
CA VAL A 242 10.48 -39.58 -12.48
C VAL A 242 11.02 -39.08 -11.15
N LEU A 243 10.13 -38.92 -10.18
CA LEU A 243 10.41 -38.49 -8.81
C LEU A 243 9.94 -39.53 -7.79
N THR A 244 10.41 -39.39 -6.56
CA THR A 244 10.01 -40.23 -5.44
C THR A 244 8.51 -40.10 -5.16
N ALA A 245 7.86 -41.24 -4.90
CA ALA A 245 6.51 -41.27 -4.35
C ALA A 245 6.50 -41.57 -2.84
N ALA A 246 7.67 -41.63 -2.20
CA ALA A 246 7.79 -41.96 -0.78
C ALA A 246 6.99 -40.97 0.09
N PRO A 247 6.39 -41.43 1.21
CA PRO A 247 5.62 -40.58 2.11
C PRO A 247 6.48 -39.60 2.91
N ALA A 248 7.78 -39.90 3.08
CA ALA A 248 8.72 -39.04 3.77
C ALA A 248 10.12 -39.06 3.12
N ILE A 249 10.89 -38.00 3.35
CA ILE A 249 12.25 -37.83 2.85
C ILE A 249 13.14 -37.17 3.92
N THR A 250 14.32 -37.72 4.17
CA THR A 250 15.31 -37.13 5.08
C THR A 250 16.08 -36.02 4.36
N LEU A 251 16.21 -34.86 5.00
CA LEU A 251 16.97 -33.76 4.45
C LEU A 251 18.48 -34.09 4.45
N PRO A 252 19.22 -33.78 3.37
CA PRO A 252 20.65 -34.01 3.32
C PRO A 252 21.37 -33.32 4.49
N ASN A 253 22.37 -34.00 5.07
CA ASN A 253 23.18 -33.49 6.18
C ASN A 253 22.38 -33.08 7.44
N SER A 254 21.22 -33.69 7.65
CA SER A 254 20.35 -33.44 8.80
C SER A 254 19.64 -34.73 9.23
N THR A 255 19.15 -34.76 10.46
CA THR A 255 18.22 -35.79 10.94
C THR A 255 16.76 -35.41 10.70
N ALA A 256 16.48 -34.18 10.26
CA ALA A 256 15.14 -33.71 9.98
C ALA A 256 14.53 -34.43 8.77
N MET A 257 13.24 -34.76 8.87
CA MET A 257 12.46 -35.35 7.80
C MET A 257 11.33 -34.40 7.38
N LEU A 258 11.02 -34.40 6.09
CA LEU A 258 9.80 -33.80 5.55
C LEU A 258 8.89 -34.91 5.05
N GLU A 259 7.59 -34.72 5.25
CA GLU A 259 6.56 -35.67 4.88
C GLU A 259 5.56 -35.06 3.89
N ASN A 260 4.90 -35.93 3.13
CA ASN A 260 3.70 -35.56 2.40
C ASN A 260 2.57 -35.24 3.38
N PHE A 261 1.61 -34.46 2.91
CA PHE A 261 0.40 -34.19 3.68
C PHE A 261 -0.27 -35.52 4.12
N ALA A 262 -0.63 -35.59 5.40
CA ALA A 262 -1.19 -36.78 6.05
C ALA A 262 -0.31 -38.05 5.97
N GLY A 263 0.99 -37.93 5.69
CA GLY A 263 1.94 -39.06 5.67
C GLY A 263 1.69 -40.06 4.53
N SER A 264 0.96 -39.66 3.49
CA SER A 264 0.56 -40.55 2.40
C SER A 264 1.60 -40.60 1.26
N PRO A 265 1.80 -41.76 0.61
CA PRO A 265 2.62 -41.84 -0.61
C PRO A 265 2.00 -41.03 -1.76
N CYS A 266 2.83 -40.61 -2.72
CA CYS A 266 2.39 -39.91 -3.92
C CYS A 266 1.97 -40.89 -5.04
N GLY A 267 0.89 -41.63 -4.78
CA GLY A 267 0.41 -42.72 -5.64
C GLY A 267 0.81 -44.10 -5.14
N ASP A 268 0.48 -45.14 -5.91
CA ASP A 268 0.58 -46.54 -5.46
C ASP A 268 1.96 -47.17 -5.66
N GLY A 269 2.83 -46.52 -6.43
CA GLY A 269 4.15 -47.01 -6.80
C GLY A 269 5.29 -46.41 -5.97
N PRO A 270 6.54 -46.86 -6.21
CA PRO A 270 7.73 -46.28 -5.57
C PRO A 270 8.09 -44.89 -6.12
N THR A 271 7.57 -44.54 -7.31
CA THR A 271 7.86 -43.29 -8.02
C THR A 271 6.62 -42.71 -8.66
N THR A 272 6.70 -41.45 -9.05
CA THR A 272 5.64 -40.68 -9.69
C THR A 272 6.22 -39.74 -10.74
N THR A 273 5.42 -39.26 -11.69
CA THR A 273 5.88 -38.24 -12.65
C THR A 273 5.84 -36.86 -12.05
N LEU A 274 6.65 -35.92 -12.55
CA LEU A 274 6.61 -34.51 -12.15
C LEU A 274 5.20 -33.92 -12.32
N SER A 275 4.52 -34.22 -13.42
CA SER A 275 3.15 -33.78 -13.66
C SER A 275 2.20 -34.28 -12.57
N ASN A 276 2.31 -35.55 -12.18
CA ASN A 276 1.45 -36.12 -11.14
C ASN A 276 1.80 -35.57 -9.76
N ALA A 277 3.09 -35.46 -9.42
CA ALA A 277 3.55 -34.85 -8.18
C ALA A 277 3.07 -33.39 -8.04
N PHE A 278 3.10 -32.61 -9.13
CA PHE A 278 2.60 -31.24 -9.15
C PHE A 278 1.09 -31.20 -8.93
N ALA A 279 0.32 -32.02 -9.67
CA ALA A 279 -1.14 -32.08 -9.54
C ALA A 279 -1.60 -32.48 -8.13
N HIS A 280 -0.88 -33.38 -7.46
CA HIS A 280 -1.18 -33.84 -6.10
C HIS A 280 -0.40 -33.07 -5.01
N SER A 281 0.41 -32.08 -5.38
CA SER A 281 1.23 -31.28 -4.45
C SER A 281 2.10 -32.13 -3.51
N CYS A 282 2.72 -33.20 -4.01
CA CYS A 282 3.49 -34.14 -3.19
C CYS A 282 4.82 -33.56 -2.67
N ASN A 283 4.90 -33.27 -1.37
CA ASN A 283 6.05 -32.60 -0.75
C ASN A 283 7.39 -33.30 -1.02
N THR A 284 7.48 -34.61 -0.82
CA THR A 284 8.74 -35.36 -0.94
C THR A 284 9.32 -35.32 -2.35
N ALA A 285 8.45 -35.40 -3.37
CA ALA A 285 8.83 -35.23 -4.76
C ALA A 285 9.42 -33.84 -5.03
N PHE A 286 8.83 -32.77 -4.48
CA PHE A 286 9.35 -31.41 -4.63
C PHE A 286 10.62 -31.13 -3.84
N VAL A 287 10.81 -31.78 -2.69
CA VAL A 287 12.08 -31.72 -1.95
C VAL A 287 13.18 -32.37 -2.78
N GLN A 288 12.94 -33.56 -3.32
CA GLN A 288 13.90 -34.23 -4.21
C GLN A 288 14.20 -33.38 -5.45
N LEU A 289 13.16 -32.88 -6.13
CA LEU A 289 13.30 -32.04 -7.33
C LEU A 289 14.12 -30.78 -7.04
N GLY A 290 13.83 -30.08 -5.94
CA GLY A 290 14.56 -28.87 -5.56
C GLY A 290 16.04 -29.14 -5.25
N ILE A 291 16.35 -30.23 -4.55
CA ILE A 291 17.73 -30.65 -4.28
C ILE A 291 18.46 -30.98 -5.59
N HIS A 292 17.82 -31.71 -6.51
CA HIS A 292 18.39 -32.05 -7.81
C HIS A 292 18.61 -30.82 -8.71
N THR A 293 17.64 -29.90 -8.72
CA THR A 293 17.69 -28.65 -9.51
C THR A 293 18.79 -27.71 -8.99
N GLY A 294 19.01 -27.70 -7.68
CA GLY A 294 20.07 -26.93 -7.03
C GLY A 294 19.68 -25.49 -6.69
N THR A 295 20.31 -24.97 -5.65
CA THR A 295 19.97 -23.67 -5.04
C THR A 295 20.11 -22.49 -6.00
N GLU A 296 21.11 -22.50 -6.88
CA GLU A 296 21.36 -21.36 -7.76
C GLU A 296 20.31 -21.23 -8.87
N ALA A 297 19.88 -22.35 -9.46
CA ALA A 297 18.79 -22.36 -10.43
C ALA A 297 17.46 -21.92 -9.78
N LEU A 298 17.20 -22.36 -8.54
CA LEU A 298 16.03 -21.93 -7.77
C LEU A 298 16.07 -20.42 -7.47
N ARG A 299 17.21 -19.90 -7.01
CA ARG A 299 17.38 -18.46 -6.72
C ARG A 299 17.24 -17.61 -7.97
N SER A 300 17.88 -18.02 -9.06
CA SER A 300 17.79 -17.34 -10.35
C SER A 300 16.35 -17.28 -10.86
N THR A 301 15.63 -18.41 -10.79
CA THR A 301 14.21 -18.48 -11.18
C THR A 301 13.33 -17.62 -10.27
N ALA A 302 13.52 -17.66 -8.96
CA ALA A 302 12.75 -16.83 -8.03
C ALA A 302 12.91 -15.33 -8.34
N ARG A 303 14.13 -14.88 -8.64
CA ARG A 303 14.42 -13.51 -9.07
C ARG A 303 13.77 -13.16 -10.40
N ALA A 304 13.76 -14.06 -11.37
CA ALA A 304 13.06 -13.86 -12.63
C ALA A 304 11.54 -13.69 -12.46
N PHE A 305 10.97 -14.25 -11.39
CA PHE A 305 9.57 -14.08 -10.99
C PHE A 305 9.34 -12.90 -10.03
N GLY A 306 10.37 -12.11 -9.71
CA GLY A 306 10.25 -10.88 -8.92
C GLY A 306 10.54 -11.02 -7.42
N VAL A 307 10.96 -12.19 -6.94
CA VAL A 307 11.41 -12.38 -5.54
C VAL A 307 12.84 -11.84 -5.38
N ASP A 308 13.15 -11.18 -4.25
CA ASP A 308 14.40 -10.43 -4.02
C ASP A 308 14.64 -9.28 -5.04
N VAL A 309 13.59 -8.82 -5.71
CA VAL A 309 13.70 -7.73 -6.70
C VAL A 309 12.91 -6.53 -6.19
N MET A 310 13.57 -5.37 -6.13
CA MET A 310 12.88 -4.11 -5.84
C MET A 310 11.84 -3.85 -6.94
N PRO A 311 10.54 -3.77 -6.60
CA PRO A 311 9.51 -3.58 -7.59
C PRO A 311 9.63 -2.20 -8.23
N GLN A 312 9.17 -2.08 -9.47
CA GLN A 312 8.93 -0.78 -10.08
C GLN A 312 8.00 0.04 -9.17
N PRO A 313 8.15 1.38 -9.11
CA PRO A 313 7.36 2.20 -8.20
C PRO A 313 5.86 2.02 -8.48
N ILE A 314 5.17 1.29 -7.60
CA ILE A 314 3.71 1.38 -7.48
C ILE A 314 3.40 2.47 -6.46
N PRO A 315 2.24 3.16 -6.55
CA PRO A 315 1.93 4.29 -5.69
C PRO A 315 1.97 3.94 -4.18
N LEU A 316 1.71 2.67 -3.85
CA LEU A 316 1.71 2.17 -2.47
C LEU A 316 3.02 1.48 -2.14
N GLN A 317 3.55 1.73 -0.94
CA GLN A 317 4.72 1.00 -0.44
C GLN A 317 4.38 -0.47 -0.21
N VAL A 318 5.32 -1.34 -0.60
CA VAL A 318 5.22 -2.79 -0.41
C VAL A 318 6.38 -3.29 0.44
N ALA A 319 6.14 -4.39 1.18
CA ALA A 319 7.17 -5.04 1.97
C ALA A 319 8.27 -5.60 1.08
N GLU A 320 9.51 -5.54 1.58
CA GLU A 320 10.66 -6.17 0.94
C GLU A 320 10.59 -7.69 1.18
N SER A 321 10.85 -8.47 0.13
CA SER A 321 10.94 -9.94 0.17
C SER A 321 12.32 -10.42 0.56
#